data_AF-A0A7K5JE92-F1
#
_entry.id   AF-A0A7K5JE92-F1
#
_cell.length_a   1.000
_cell.length_b   1.000
_cell.length_c   1.000
_cell.angle_alpha   90.00
_cell.angle_beta   90.00
_cell.angle_gamma   90.00
#
_symmetry.space_group_name_H-M   'P 1'
#
loop_
_entity.id
_entity.type
_entity.pdbx_description
1 polymer ?
#
loop_
_entity_poly.entity_id
_entity_poly.type
_entity_poly.pdbx_seq_one_letter_code
_entity_poly.pdbx_strand_id
1 'polypeptide(L)'
;EALWPILLAANAVPALVQLLTLPFFPDSPRYLLIDRKDKEGCIKAVKQLWGDGDHMAEIDDMMSEQKAIRGEKAKGVWDLLRDRAVRWQLITLFLVISCMQLIGTNVV
;
A
#
# COMPACT_ATOMS: atom_id res chain seq x y z
N GLU A 1 -40.98 5.87 8.81
CA GLU A 1 -40.20 4.69 9.25
C GLU A 1 -38.72 5.01 9.14
N ALA A 2 -37.88 4.49 10.04
CA ALA A 2 -36.50 4.94 10.16
C ALA A 2 -35.59 4.26 9.12
N LEU A 3 -35.17 5.00 8.08
CA LEU A 3 -34.31 4.51 6.98
C LEU A 3 -32.82 4.37 7.36
N TRP A 4 -32.44 4.61 8.61
CA TRP A 4 -31.05 4.49 9.07
C TRP A 4 -30.39 3.12 8.81
N PRO A 5 -31.10 1.96 8.90
CA PRO A 5 -30.48 0.66 8.63
C PRO A 5 -30.10 0.52 7.15
N ILE A 6 -30.90 1.14 6.27
CA ILE A 6 -30.67 1.12 4.82
C ILE A 6 -29.45 1.97 4.47
N LEU A 7 -29.27 3.12 5.13
CA LEU A 7 -28.07 3.95 4.99
C LEU A 7 -26.79 3.22 5.40
N LEU A 8 -26.81 2.46 6.49
CA LEU A 8 -25.66 1.66 6.88
C LEU A 8 -25.41 0.51 5.89
N ALA A 9 -26.48 -0.17 5.47
CA ALA A 9 -26.39 -1.25 4.49
C ALA A 9 -25.88 -0.78 3.11
N ALA A 10 -26.05 0.51 2.75
CA ALA A 10 -25.52 1.06 1.51
C ALA A 10 -23.99 0.94 1.40
N ASN A 11 -23.24 0.88 2.52
CA ASN A 11 -21.79 0.63 2.52
C ASN A 11 -21.43 -0.79 2.02
N ALA A 12 -22.37 -1.73 2.02
CA ALA A 12 -22.16 -3.05 1.45
C ALA A 12 -21.98 -3.00 -0.07
N VAL A 13 -22.52 -1.98 -0.75
CA VAL A 13 -22.39 -1.81 -2.21
C VAL A 13 -20.94 -1.58 -2.62
N PRO A 14 -20.21 -0.55 -2.14
CA PRO A 14 -18.80 -0.40 -2.48
C PRO A 14 -17.94 -1.56 -1.99
N ALA A 15 -18.27 -2.18 -0.85
CA ALA A 15 -17.56 -3.36 -0.35
C ALA A 15 -17.71 -4.57 -1.29
N LEU A 16 -18.91 -4.81 -1.82
CA LEU A 16 -19.15 -5.88 -2.79
C LEU A 16 -18.46 -5.59 -4.12
N VAL A 17 -18.53 -4.34 -4.60
CA VAL A 17 -17.79 -3.91 -5.78
C VAL A 17 -16.29 -4.17 -5.59
N GLN A 18 -15.71 -3.77 -4.44
CA GLN A 18 -14.31 -4.00 -4.12
C GLN A 18 -13.95 -5.48 -4.07
N LEU A 19 -14.82 -6.33 -3.49
CA LEU A 19 -14.59 -7.77 -3.42
C LEU A 19 -14.58 -8.41 -4.81
N LEU A 20 -15.49 -7.97 -5.68
CA LEU A 20 -15.58 -8.46 -7.05
C LEU A 20 -14.45 -7.94 -7.92
N THR A 21 -13.94 -6.73 -7.69
CA THR A 21 -12.84 -6.15 -8.49
C THR A 21 -11.47 -6.65 -8.04
N LEU A 22 -11.26 -6.94 -6.76
CA LEU A 22 -9.98 -7.41 -6.21
C LEU A 22 -9.32 -8.55 -7.01
N PRO A 23 -10.02 -9.64 -7.39
CA PRO A 23 -9.40 -10.74 -8.13
C PRO A 23 -8.96 -10.37 -9.57
N PHE A 24 -9.42 -9.25 -10.11
CA PHE A 24 -8.97 -8.76 -11.42
C PHE A 24 -7.70 -7.92 -11.35
N PHE A 25 -7.33 -7.42 -10.16
CA PHE A 25 -6.08 -6.69 -9.97
C PHE A 25 -4.94 -7.68 -9.71
N PRO A 26 -3.77 -7.51 -10.37
CA PRO A 26 -2.62 -8.33 -10.07
C PRO A 26 -2.15 -8.05 -8.64
N ASP A 27 -1.52 -9.05 -8.01
CA ASP A 27 -0.77 -8.83 -6.78
C ASP A 27 0.29 -7.74 -6.99
N SER A 28 0.64 -7.02 -5.93
CA SER A 28 1.64 -5.95 -5.98
C SER A 28 2.94 -6.47 -6.62
N PRO A 29 3.43 -5.86 -7.72
CA PRO A 29 4.66 -6.29 -8.38
C PRO A 29 5.87 -6.32 -7.44
N ARG A 30 5.92 -5.39 -6.47
CA ARG A 30 6.96 -5.35 -5.43
C ARG A 30 6.85 -6.53 -4.46
N TYR A 31 5.64 -6.93 -4.08
CA TYR A 31 5.43 -8.12 -3.25
C TYR A 31 5.87 -9.40 -3.99
N LEU A 32 5.50 -9.54 -5.27
CA LEU A 32 5.92 -10.68 -6.09
C LEU A 32 7.44 -10.76 -6.25
N LEU A 33 8.11 -9.62 -6.44
CA LEU A 33 9.55 -9.59 -6.60
C LEU A 33 10.30 -9.79 -5.27
N ILE A 34 9.96 -9.03 -4.22
CA ILE A 34 10.74 -8.95 -2.98
C ILE A 34 10.46 -10.17 -2.09
N ASP A 35 9.18 -10.49 -1.84
CA ASP A 35 8.78 -11.52 -0.88
C ASP A 35 8.68 -12.91 -1.54
N ARG A 36 8.09 -12.99 -2.73
CA ARG A 36 7.90 -14.27 -3.46
C ARG A 36 9.09 -14.66 -4.34
N LYS A 37 10.02 -13.73 -4.60
CA LYS A 37 11.15 -13.92 -5.55
C LYS A 37 10.72 -14.34 -6.96
N ASP A 38 9.48 -14.03 -7.32
CA ASP A 38 8.90 -14.37 -8.61
C ASP A 38 9.05 -13.19 -9.58
N LYS A 39 10.15 -13.20 -10.33
CA LYS A 39 10.47 -12.15 -11.31
C LYS A 39 9.49 -12.16 -12.49
N GLU A 40 9.05 -13.35 -12.93
CA GLU A 40 8.14 -13.47 -14.06
C GLU A 40 6.73 -12.97 -13.69
N GLY A 41 6.27 -13.32 -12.48
CA GLY A 41 5.03 -12.79 -11.90
C GLY A 41 5.06 -11.26 -11.75
N CYS A 42 6.18 -10.69 -11.31
CA CYS A 42 6.37 -9.24 -11.23
C CYS A 42 6.24 -8.56 -12.61
N ILE A 43 6.94 -9.06 -13.64
CA ILE A 43 6.87 -8.49 -15.00
C ILE A 43 5.43 -8.56 -15.54
N LYS A 44 4.74 -9.68 -15.33
CA LYS A 44 3.34 -9.84 -15.73
C LYS A 44 2.42 -8.86 -15.01
N ALA A 45 2.59 -8.68 -13.71
CA ALA A 45 1.81 -7.75 -12.90
C ALA A 45 2.06 -6.29 -13.32
N VAL A 46 3.31 -5.90 -13.57
CA VAL A 46 3.68 -4.58 -14.11
C VAL A 46 2.99 -4.32 -15.45
N LYS A 47 3.08 -5.27 -16.38
CA LYS A 47 2.43 -5.16 -17.70
C LYS A 47 0.91 -5.08 -17.60
N GLN A 48 0.29 -5.79 -16.66
CA GLN A 48 -1.16 -5.72 -16.43
C GLN A 48 -1.58 -4.39 -15.78
N LEU A 49 -0.74 -3.80 -14.93
CA LEU A 49 -1.05 -2.55 -14.22
C LEU A 49 -0.78 -1.29 -15.05
N TRP A 50 0.31 -1.28 -15.83
CA TRP A 50 0.78 -0.11 -16.59
C TRP A 50 0.64 -0.26 -18.11
N GLY A 51 0.18 -1.41 -18.59
CA GLY A 51 0.03 -1.70 -20.01
C GLY A 51 1.34 -2.05 -20.71
N ASP A 52 1.27 -2.20 -22.03
CA ASP A 52 2.44 -2.52 -22.87
C ASP A 52 3.36 -1.29 -23.00
N GLY A 53 4.57 -1.42 -22.48
CA GLY A 53 5.59 -0.37 -22.45
C GLY A 53 6.92 -0.89 -21.92
N ASP A 54 7.99 -0.13 -22.11
CA ASP A 54 9.30 -0.43 -21.53
C ASP A 54 9.36 0.02 -20.07
N HIS A 55 9.01 -0.90 -19.18
CA HIS A 55 9.07 -0.70 -17.72
C HIS A 55 10.35 -1.28 -17.10
N MET A 56 11.37 -1.58 -17.92
CA MET A 56 12.58 -2.27 -17.46
C MET A 56 13.38 -1.45 -16.45
N ALA A 57 13.37 -0.12 -16.57
CA ALA A 57 14.03 0.77 -15.60
C ALA A 57 13.42 0.62 -14.20
N GLU A 58 12.09 0.63 -14.10
CA GLU A 58 11.39 0.52 -12.82
C GLU A 58 11.52 -0.89 -12.22
N ILE A 59 11.53 -1.92 -13.06
CA ILE A 59 11.80 -3.30 -12.63
C ILE A 59 13.25 -3.44 -12.13
N ASP A 60 14.22 -2.77 -12.75
CA ASP A 60 15.62 -2.78 -12.30
C ASP A 60 15.79 -2.04 -10.97
N ASP A 61 15.14 -0.89 -10.80
CA ASP A 61 15.09 -0.17 -9.53
C ASP A 61 14.52 -1.05 -8.42
N MET A 62 13.41 -1.75 -8.67
CA MET A 62 12.83 -2.71 -7.73
C MET A 62 13.76 -3.90 -7.42
N MET A 63 14.54 -4.38 -8.41
CA MET A 63 15.55 -5.41 -8.17
C MET A 63 16.74 -4.88 -7.35
N SER A 64 17.13 -3.63 -7.55
CA SER A 64 18.17 -2.97 -6.76
C SER A 64 17.75 -2.83 -5.29
N GLU A 65 16.48 -2.48 -5.06
CA GLU A 65 15.87 -2.40 -3.74
C GLU A 65 15.85 -3.78 -3.07
N GLN A 66 15.41 -4.82 -3.79
CA GLN A 66 15.41 -6.19 -3.27
C GLN A 66 16.82 -6.61 -2.81
N LYS A 67 17.87 -6.25 -3.56
CA LYS A 67 19.26 -6.54 -3.20
C LYS A 67 19.70 -5.75 -1.96
N ALA A 68 19.30 -4.49 -1.84
CA ALA A 68 19.61 -3.65 -0.68
C ALA A 68 18.94 -4.15 0.61
N ILE A 69 17.70 -4.64 0.52
CA ILE A 69 16.93 -5.17 1.63
C ILE A 69 17.29 -6.65 1.93
N ARG A 70 18.02 -7.32 1.02
CA ARG A 70 18.37 -8.74 1.15
C ARG A 70 19.23 -8.99 2.39
N GLY A 71 18.60 -9.54 3.43
CA GLY A 71 19.24 -9.84 4.71
C GLY A 71 18.84 -8.90 5.85
N GLU A 72 18.10 -7.82 5.56
CA GLU A 72 17.40 -7.08 6.58
C GLU A 72 16.22 -7.91 7.11
N LYS A 73 16.07 -7.93 8.44
CA LYS A 73 14.89 -8.54 9.07
C LYS A 73 13.73 -7.54 8.97
N ALA A 74 12.51 -8.06 8.90
CA ALA A 74 11.31 -7.25 9.02
C ALA A 74 11.41 -6.36 10.26
N LYS A 75 11.43 -5.04 10.07
CA LYS A 75 11.57 -4.07 11.16
C LYS A 75 10.28 -4.08 11.97
N GLY A 76 10.40 -4.29 13.28
CA GLY A 76 9.26 -4.13 14.18
C GLY A 76 8.85 -2.66 14.31
N VAL A 77 7.64 -2.41 14.79
CA VAL A 77 7.16 -1.04 15.10
C VAL A 77 8.12 -0.34 16.08
N TRP A 78 8.62 -1.08 17.07
CA TRP A 78 9.59 -0.58 18.04
C TRP A 78 10.95 -0.26 17.42
N ASP A 79 11.40 -1.03 16.43
CA ASP A 79 12.65 -0.77 15.72
C ASP A 79 12.54 0.48 14.87
N LEU A 80 11.39 0.67 14.20
CA LEU A 80 11.09 1.89 13.42
C LEU A 80 11.06 3.14 14.29
N LEU A 81 10.45 3.08 15.49
CA LEU A 81 10.43 4.22 16.41
C LEU A 81 11.83 4.59 16.93
N ARG A 82 12.71 3.60 17.08
CA ARG A 82 14.07 3.78 17.59
C ARG A 82 15.06 4.22 16.50
N ASP A 83 14.80 3.86 15.25
CA ASP A 83 15.66 4.16 14.10
C ASP A 83 15.69 5.67 13.80
N ARG A 84 16.88 6.27 13.96
CA ARG A 84 17.10 7.72 13.81
C ARG A 84 16.83 8.19 12.38
N ALA A 85 16.96 7.33 11.37
CA ALA A 85 16.74 7.68 9.98
C ALA A 85 15.27 8.00 9.67
N VAL A 86 14.33 7.30 10.31
CA VAL A 86 12.88 7.44 10.02
C VAL A 86 12.13 8.26 11.06
N ARG A 87 12.76 8.61 12.21
CA ARG A 87 12.11 9.38 13.28
C ARG A 87 11.50 10.70 12.80
N TRP A 88 12.20 11.44 11.96
CA TRP A 88 11.65 12.70 11.42
C TRP A 88 10.44 12.45 10.51
N GLN A 89 10.45 11.39 9.70
CA GLN A 89 9.30 11.00 8.88
C GLN A 89 8.09 10.64 9.75
N LEU A 90 8.30 9.90 10.84
CA LEU A 90 7.24 9.53 11.78
C LEU A 90 6.67 10.75 12.52
N ILE A 91 7.53 11.68 12.96
CA ILE A 91 7.09 12.93 13.61
C ILE A 91 6.26 13.77 12.65
N THR A 92 6.72 13.93 11.40
CA THR A 92 5.98 14.69 10.39
C THR A 92 4.63 14.04 10.09
N LEU A 93 4.59 12.71 9.92
CA LEU A 93 3.33 11.98 9.71
C LEU A 93 2.36 12.19 10.88
N PHE A 94 2.85 12.05 12.12
CA PHE A 94 2.05 12.26 13.31
C PHE A 94 1.50 13.68 13.41
N LEU A 95 2.33 14.68 13.11
CA LEU A 95 1.92 16.08 13.10
C LEU A 95 0.86 16.35 12.03
N VAL A 96 1.07 15.88 10.80
CA VAL A 96 0.12 16.07 9.69
C VAL A 96 -1.23 15.43 10.02
N ILE A 97 -1.24 14.19 10.51
CA ILE A 97 -2.48 13.51 10.90
C ILE A 97 -3.17 14.29 12.02
N SER A 98 -2.42 14.70 13.05
CA SER A 98 -2.96 15.47 14.17
C SER A 98 -3.54 16.80 13.71
N CYS A 99 -2.85 17.54 12.84
CA CYS A 99 -3.36 18.77 12.24
C CYS A 99 -4.65 18.51 11.45
N MET A 100 -4.71 17.48 10.62
CA MET A 100 -5.93 17.14 9.87
C MET A 100 -7.12 16.83 10.79
N GLN A 101 -6.87 16.18 11.93
CA GLN A 101 -7.89 15.91 12.95
C GLN A 101 -8.34 17.20 13.66
N LEU A 102 -7.40 18.08 14.00
CA LEU A 102 -7.63 19.34 14.71
C LEU A 102 -8.28 20.44 13.84
N ILE A 103 -8.18 20.35 12.51
CA ILE A 103 -8.88 21.25 11.57
C ILE A 103 -10.40 20.99 11.55
N GLY A 104 -10.91 20.01 12.32
CA GLY A 104 -12.33 19.79 12.52
C GLY A 104 -12.98 18.90 11.46
N THR A 105 -12.18 18.07 10.77
CA THR A 105 -12.70 17.02 9.86
C THR A 105 -13.61 16.03 10.58
N ASN A 106 -13.47 15.89 11.90
CA ASN A 106 -14.29 15.06 12.78
C ASN A 106 -15.29 15.86 13.65
N VAL A 107 -15.69 17.06 13.22
CA VAL A 107 -16.94 17.67 13.71
C VAL A 107 -18.09 17.06 12.92
N VAL A 108 -18.74 16.07 13.53
CA VAL A 108 -20.08 15.55 13.19
C VAL A 108 -21.14 16.55 13.64
#